data_AF-A0A8B5X735-F1
#
_entry.id   AF-A0A8B5X735-F1
#
_cell.length_a   1.000
_cell.length_b   1.000
_cell.length_c   1.000
_cell.angle_alpha   90.00
_cell.angle_beta   90.00
_cell.angle_gamma   90.00
#
_symmetry.space_group_name_H-M   'P 1'
#
loop_
_entity.id
_entity.type
_entity.pdbx_description
1 polymer ?
#
loop_
_entity_poly.entity_id
_entity_poly.type
_entity_poly.pdbx_seq_one_letter_code
_entity_poly.pdbx_strand_id
1 'polypeptide(L)'
;MKRRIQKSVYGLLEELDGFQYDAVGLDRVWDLLFPDANEQWQWVRVTNYVDTFYLFHVDGDAPSLEARPGGEVARMQPFGTSGEPAAGCDPDDAWEPLLESMRKRLQRVKRDWIRANREAVDGYPLDRRRGILSHALVRESLPGLYRIDRDLGPQACEAFIALVESGYFHRDVNVIVPALSAGDYFRYCKLAYIAGKGPDEEVDESMSGREMYRRFADGRHEGLLDIDEDSTGEFGDWIDGKHPKRSTGGHPWEIKRGGNTTHIDLAVYRPPGRADGFCIELIAPAIGRLAEAVRMLLAIHEQKLPIGIADPDAVRKRLLAQDNIGIVPRQESLHRAAHDFDKKRGVYDVMHYADLGRYKRRLTPFIAWDPLPLLVPKPDWSGPSVAVRRSLS
;
A
#
# COMPACT_ATOMS: atom_id res chain seq x y z
N MET A 1 -2.92 32.88 9.36
CA MET A 1 -1.48 33.05 9.10
C MET A 1 -1.11 34.52 9.23
N LYS A 2 -0.15 34.86 10.09
CA LYS A 2 0.40 36.21 10.22
C LYS A 2 0.97 36.67 8.86
N ARG A 3 0.81 37.96 8.54
CA ARG A 3 1.32 38.57 7.28
C ARG A 3 2.81 38.32 7.04
N ARG A 4 3.61 38.19 8.11
CA ARG A 4 5.04 37.84 8.04
C ARG A 4 5.28 36.45 7.47
N ILE A 5 4.48 35.46 7.86
CA ILE A 5 4.62 34.09 7.37
C ILE A 5 4.16 33.99 5.92
N GLN A 6 3.07 34.66 5.54
CA GLN A 6 2.64 34.75 4.15
C GLN A 6 3.78 35.25 3.23
N LYS A 7 4.40 36.37 3.59
CA LYS A 7 5.59 36.88 2.88
C LYS A 7 6.75 35.88 2.86
N SER A 8 6.90 35.10 3.93
CA SER A 8 7.97 34.12 4.04
C SER A 8 7.76 32.92 3.11
N VAL A 9 6.52 32.45 3.02
CA VAL A 9 6.12 31.40 2.08
C VAL A 9 6.33 31.85 0.64
N TYR A 10 5.80 33.01 0.22
CA TYR A 10 5.98 33.46 -1.17
C TYR A 10 7.43 33.70 -1.54
N GLY A 11 8.23 34.31 -0.64
CA GLY A 11 9.66 34.47 -0.91
C GLY A 11 10.40 33.13 -1.03
N LEU A 12 9.96 32.09 -0.29
CA LEU A 12 10.50 30.73 -0.48
C LEU A 12 10.10 30.16 -1.85
N LEU A 13 8.83 30.30 -2.24
CA LEU A 13 8.30 29.78 -3.52
C LEU A 13 9.00 30.44 -4.72
N GLU A 14 9.23 31.75 -4.66
CA GLU A 14 10.02 32.48 -5.67
C GLU A 14 11.45 31.94 -5.77
N GLU A 15 12.10 31.68 -4.64
CA GLU A 15 13.44 31.08 -4.65
C GLU A 15 13.44 29.63 -5.17
N LEU A 16 12.39 28.88 -4.89
CA LEU A 16 12.23 27.47 -5.24
C LEU A 16 12.08 27.28 -6.75
N ASP A 17 11.50 28.25 -7.46
CA ASP A 17 11.44 28.22 -8.92
C ASP A 17 12.84 28.26 -9.58
N GLY A 18 13.88 28.65 -8.85
CA GLY A 18 15.28 28.51 -9.29
C GLY A 18 15.81 27.07 -9.32
N PHE A 19 15.02 26.08 -8.88
CA PHE A 19 15.43 24.68 -8.77
C PHE A 19 14.59 23.76 -9.65
N GLN A 20 15.21 22.65 -10.07
CA GLN A 20 14.54 21.56 -10.76
C GLN A 20 13.45 20.95 -9.86
N TYR A 21 12.43 20.40 -10.51
CA TYR A 21 11.29 19.73 -9.87
C TYR A 21 11.01 18.41 -10.57
N ASP A 22 10.36 17.51 -9.85
CA ASP A 22 9.78 16.30 -10.43
C ASP A 22 8.37 16.62 -10.96
N ALA A 23 8.05 16.08 -12.13
CA ALA A 23 6.72 16.19 -12.72
C ALA A 23 5.91 14.93 -12.41
N VAL A 24 4.87 15.06 -11.59
CA VAL A 24 3.97 13.95 -11.23
C VAL A 24 2.59 14.25 -11.81
N GLY A 25 2.31 13.70 -12.99
CA GLY A 25 1.12 14.07 -13.75
C GLY A 25 1.20 15.52 -14.22
N LEU A 26 0.32 16.39 -13.73
CA LEU A 26 0.33 17.83 -14.01
C LEU A 26 1.06 18.64 -12.93
N ASP A 27 1.47 18.00 -11.85
CA ASP A 27 1.96 18.66 -10.65
C ASP A 27 3.47 18.85 -10.72
N ARG A 28 3.95 20.01 -10.24
CA ARG A 28 5.39 20.24 -10.01
C ARG A 28 5.68 19.97 -8.54
N VAL A 29 6.61 19.05 -8.28
CA VAL A 29 6.94 18.61 -6.94
C VAL A 29 8.40 18.95 -6.62
N TRP A 30 8.61 19.62 -5.50
CA TRP A 30 9.92 19.82 -4.90
C TRP A 30 9.96 19.16 -3.54
N ASP A 31 10.98 18.33 -3.32
CA ASP A 31 11.27 17.74 -2.02
C ASP A 31 12.54 18.37 -1.43
N LEU A 32 12.41 18.88 -0.21
CA LEU A 32 13.48 19.57 0.50
C LEU A 32 13.85 18.82 1.77
N LEU A 33 15.05 18.26 1.79
CA LEU A 33 15.70 17.72 2.98
C LEU A 33 16.68 18.74 3.56
N PHE A 34 16.53 19.07 4.84
CA PHE A 34 17.38 20.04 5.53
C PHE A 34 17.46 19.79 7.04
N PRO A 35 18.59 20.11 7.69
CA PRO A 35 18.64 20.18 9.14
C PRO A 35 18.00 21.48 9.62
N ASP A 36 17.26 21.42 10.72
CA ASP A 36 16.78 22.58 11.45
C ASP A 36 17.87 23.19 12.35
N ALA A 37 17.49 24.19 13.17
CA ALA A 37 18.41 24.88 14.08
C ALA A 37 19.02 23.96 15.16
N ASN A 38 18.40 22.81 15.45
CA ASN A 38 18.86 21.81 16.40
C ASN A 38 19.55 20.62 15.70
N GLU A 39 19.95 20.80 14.44
CA GLU A 39 20.54 19.77 13.59
C GLU A 39 19.66 18.53 13.37
N GLN A 40 18.35 18.65 13.63
CA GLN A 40 17.40 17.59 13.31
C GLN A 40 16.97 17.71 11.85
N TRP A 41 17.06 16.61 11.11
CA TRP A 41 16.63 16.59 9.74
C TRP A 41 15.11 16.67 9.62
N GLN A 42 14.66 17.42 8.61
CA GLN A 42 13.28 17.67 8.26
C GLN A 42 13.10 17.41 6.76
N TRP A 43 11.90 16.96 6.38
CA TRP A 43 11.46 16.78 5.00
C TRP A 43 10.20 17.60 4.74
N VAL A 44 10.32 18.61 3.89
CA VAL A 44 9.16 19.36 3.37
C VAL A 44 8.97 19.07 1.89
N ARG A 45 7.74 18.74 1.51
CA ARG A 45 7.31 18.62 0.11
C ARG A 45 6.49 19.85 -0.27
N VAL A 46 6.82 20.44 -1.41
CA VAL A 46 6.07 21.53 -2.03
C VAL A 46 5.50 21.03 -3.34
N THR A 47 4.18 21.10 -3.50
CA THR A 47 3.47 20.69 -4.72
C THR A 47 2.78 21.90 -5.33
N ASN A 48 2.98 22.15 -6.62
CA ASN A 48 2.22 23.15 -7.38
C ASN A 48 1.18 22.45 -8.26
N TYR A 49 -0.09 22.77 -8.04
CA TYR A 49 -1.23 22.30 -8.84
C TYR A 49 -2.11 23.49 -9.19
N VAL A 50 -2.31 23.73 -10.50
CA VAL A 50 -3.18 24.81 -11.04
C VAL A 50 -2.95 26.14 -10.30
N ASP A 51 -1.70 26.62 -10.35
CA ASP A 51 -1.23 27.87 -9.73
C ASP A 51 -1.34 27.96 -8.19
N THR A 52 -1.75 26.88 -7.52
CA THR A 52 -1.83 26.78 -6.07
C THR A 52 -0.68 25.93 -5.54
N PHE A 53 0.00 26.42 -4.51
CA PHE A 53 1.09 25.68 -3.87
C PHE A 53 0.63 25.05 -2.55
N TYR A 54 0.97 23.79 -2.36
CA TYR A 54 0.72 23.04 -1.14
C TYR A 54 2.05 22.67 -0.48
N LEU A 55 2.19 22.97 0.81
CA LEU A 55 3.38 22.65 1.60
C LEU A 55 3.01 21.59 2.63
N PHE A 56 3.72 20.45 2.58
CA PHE A 56 3.54 19.32 3.48
C PHE A 56 4.82 19.08 4.27
N HIS A 57 4.70 18.98 5.60
CA HIS A 57 5.77 18.49 6.45
C HIS A 57 5.68 16.96 6.46
N VAL A 58 6.50 16.29 5.65
CA VAL A 58 6.35 14.87 5.31
C VAL A 58 6.65 13.96 6.51
N ASP A 59 7.60 14.36 7.35
CA ASP A 59 8.10 13.57 8.47
C ASP A 59 7.95 14.26 9.84
N GLY A 60 7.04 15.24 9.94
CA GLY A 60 6.75 15.95 11.18
C GLY A 60 5.34 16.53 11.26
N ASP A 61 5.04 17.23 12.35
CA ASP A 61 3.65 17.52 12.77
C ASP A 61 3.13 18.91 12.32
N ALA A 62 3.85 19.61 11.44
CA ALA A 62 3.42 20.94 11.03
C ALA A 62 2.16 20.85 10.13
N PRO A 63 1.12 21.65 10.39
CA PRO A 63 -0.13 21.57 9.63
C PRO A 63 0.14 21.96 8.17
N SER A 64 -0.45 21.23 7.22
CA SER A 64 -0.26 21.53 5.80
C SER A 64 -0.75 22.93 5.44
N LEU A 65 -0.02 23.62 4.57
CA LEU A 65 -0.36 24.96 4.11
C LEU A 65 -0.79 24.94 2.64
N GLU A 66 -1.71 25.82 2.30
CA GLU A 66 -2.13 26.14 0.94
C GLU A 66 -1.82 27.62 0.67
N ALA A 67 -1.09 27.91 -0.40
CA ALA A 67 -0.75 29.25 -0.86
C ALA A 67 -1.37 29.48 -2.24
N ARG A 68 -2.33 30.43 -2.30
CA ARG A 68 -3.17 30.68 -3.48
C ARG A 68 -2.74 31.92 -4.27
N PRO A 69 -2.98 31.96 -5.59
CA PRO A 69 -2.80 33.17 -6.38
C PRO A 69 -3.43 34.40 -5.69
N GLY A 70 -2.67 35.47 -5.50
CA GLY A 70 -3.12 36.68 -4.79
C GLY A 70 -2.48 36.92 -3.41
N GLY A 71 -1.59 36.03 -2.95
CA GLY A 71 -0.77 36.29 -1.76
C GLY A 71 -1.35 35.74 -0.45
N GLU A 72 -2.48 35.04 -0.51
CA GLU A 72 -3.07 34.39 0.66
C GLU A 72 -2.32 33.08 0.95
N VAL A 73 -2.08 32.82 2.24
CA VAL A 73 -1.65 31.52 2.76
C VAL A 73 -2.59 31.13 3.88
N ALA A 74 -3.14 29.93 3.77
CA ALA A 74 -4.07 29.36 4.71
C ALA A 74 -3.62 27.96 5.12
N ARG A 75 -4.16 27.47 6.23
CA ARG A 75 -4.07 26.05 6.58
C ARG A 75 -4.94 25.27 5.61
N MET A 76 -4.40 24.19 5.05
CA MET A 76 -5.18 23.27 4.24
C MET A 76 -6.24 22.60 5.12
N GLN A 77 -7.50 22.59 4.67
CA GLN A 77 -8.51 21.77 5.33
C GLN A 77 -8.24 20.30 4.95
N PRO A 78 -8.15 19.39 5.93
CA PRO A 78 -7.96 17.98 5.63
C PRO A 78 -9.12 17.47 4.78
N PHE A 79 -8.81 16.70 3.74
CA PHE A 79 -9.80 15.95 2.97
C PHE A 79 -10.07 14.61 3.67
N GLY A 80 -11.28 14.42 4.21
CA GLY A 80 -11.69 13.17 4.85
C GLY A 80 -11.27 13.01 6.31
N THR A 81 -11.29 11.77 6.81
CA THR A 81 -11.06 11.39 8.23
C THR A 81 -9.60 11.18 8.62
N SER A 82 -8.64 11.47 7.75
CA SER A 82 -7.21 11.32 8.05
C SER A 82 -6.68 12.54 8.79
N GLY A 83 -6.57 12.40 10.12
CA GLY A 83 -5.69 13.17 11.00
C GLY A 83 -6.02 14.66 11.11
N GLU A 84 -6.79 15.03 12.13
CA GLU A 84 -6.64 16.38 12.68
C GLU A 84 -5.17 16.54 13.13
N PRO A 85 -4.43 17.56 12.66
CA PRO A 85 -3.15 17.94 13.25
C PRO A 85 -3.35 18.07 14.76
N ALA A 86 -2.38 17.55 15.54
CA ALA A 86 -2.38 17.64 16.99
C ALA A 86 -2.88 19.03 17.41
N ALA A 87 -4.05 19.06 18.04
CA ALA A 87 -4.70 20.29 18.45
C ALA A 87 -3.80 20.98 19.48
N GLY A 88 -3.04 22.00 19.06
CA GLY A 88 -2.20 22.75 19.99
C GLY A 88 -1.13 23.67 19.41
N CYS A 89 -0.61 23.46 18.19
CA CYS A 89 0.41 24.36 17.63
C CYS A 89 -0.20 25.42 16.70
N ASP A 90 0.11 26.70 16.97
CA ASP A 90 -0.12 27.79 16.02
C ASP A 90 0.66 27.46 14.73
N PRO A 91 0.01 27.37 13.56
CA PRO A 91 0.67 27.14 12.29
C PRO A 91 1.83 28.10 12.02
N ASP A 92 1.71 29.36 12.49
CA ASP A 92 2.78 30.33 12.33
C ASP A 92 4.05 29.92 13.10
N ASP A 93 3.90 29.42 14.33
CA ASP A 93 5.00 29.01 15.20
C ASP A 93 5.66 27.71 14.70
N ALA A 94 4.88 26.80 14.10
CA ALA A 94 5.39 25.57 13.51
C ALA A 94 6.20 25.82 12.23
N TRP A 95 5.74 26.73 11.36
CA TRP A 95 6.35 26.95 10.04
C TRP A 95 7.46 27.98 10.01
N GLU A 96 7.47 28.99 10.89
CA GLU A 96 8.53 30.01 10.91
C GLU A 96 9.95 29.42 10.94
N PRO A 97 10.32 28.51 11.88
CA PRO A 97 11.65 27.92 11.93
C PRO A 97 11.97 27.01 10.73
N LEU A 98 10.95 26.34 10.19
CA LEU A 98 11.09 25.49 8.99
C LEU A 98 11.42 26.34 7.76
N LEU A 99 10.68 27.43 7.53
CA LEU A 99 10.89 28.33 6.39
C LEU A 99 12.27 28.98 6.43
N GLU A 100 12.76 29.36 7.62
CA GLU A 100 14.12 29.89 7.77
C GLU A 100 15.19 28.83 7.40
N SER A 101 15.03 27.60 7.89
CA SER A 101 15.95 26.50 7.63
C SER A 101 15.94 26.07 6.15
N MET A 102 14.76 26.06 5.53
CA MET A 102 14.59 25.82 4.09
C MET A 102 15.34 26.87 3.26
N ARG A 103 15.19 28.16 3.56
CA ARG A 103 15.94 29.22 2.84
C ARG A 103 17.44 29.07 2.99
N LYS A 104 17.92 28.81 4.22
CA LYS A 104 19.34 28.51 4.46
C LYS A 104 19.79 27.32 3.61
N ARG A 105 18.97 26.27 3.50
CA ARG A 105 19.22 25.12 2.63
C ARG A 105 19.33 25.52 1.17
N LEU A 106 18.35 26.26 0.63
CA LEU A 106 18.37 26.73 -0.77
C LEU A 106 19.65 27.50 -1.08
N GLN A 107 20.08 28.39 -0.20
CA GLN A 107 21.31 29.16 -0.37
C GLN A 107 22.57 28.28 -0.36
N ARG A 108 22.63 27.26 0.50
CA ARG A 108 23.73 26.29 0.50
C ARG A 108 23.77 25.47 -0.79
N VAL A 109 22.60 25.03 -1.28
CA VAL A 109 22.49 24.27 -2.54
C VAL A 109 22.87 25.13 -3.74
N LYS A 110 22.47 26.42 -3.78
CA LYS A 110 22.89 27.36 -4.85
C LYS A 110 24.41 27.50 -4.94
N ARG A 111 25.11 27.45 -3.80
CA ARG A 111 26.58 27.59 -3.75
C ARG A 111 27.30 26.31 -4.19
N ASP A 112 26.84 25.15 -3.74
CA ASP A 112 27.45 23.85 -4.04
C ASP A 112 26.39 22.74 -3.84
N TRP A 113 25.63 22.46 -4.89
CA TRP A 113 24.52 21.53 -4.81
C TRP A 113 24.98 20.08 -4.60
N ILE A 114 26.16 19.70 -5.11
CA ILE A 114 26.70 18.34 -4.95
C ILE A 114 27.03 18.09 -3.48
N ARG A 115 27.82 18.98 -2.87
CA ARG A 115 28.18 18.84 -1.44
C ARG A 115 26.95 18.92 -0.55
N ALA A 116 26.04 19.87 -0.82
CA ALA A 116 24.82 20.02 -0.04
C ALA A 116 23.95 18.75 -0.08
N ASN A 117 23.75 18.15 -1.26
CA ASN A 117 22.97 16.92 -1.37
C ASN A 117 23.67 15.70 -0.74
N ARG A 118 25.01 15.60 -0.84
CA ARG A 118 25.76 14.56 -0.12
C ARG A 118 25.55 14.64 1.39
N GLU A 119 25.58 15.83 1.97
CA GLU A 119 25.28 16.03 3.40
C GLU A 119 23.88 15.52 3.78
N ALA A 120 22.88 15.66 2.89
CA ALA A 120 21.54 15.11 3.11
C ALA A 120 21.51 13.59 3.01
N VAL A 121 22.18 13.01 2.02
CA VAL A 121 22.31 11.55 1.86
C VAL A 121 23.03 10.91 3.04
N ASP A 122 24.01 11.59 3.63
CA ASP A 122 24.76 11.08 4.77
C ASP A 122 24.02 11.32 6.10
N GLY A 123 23.34 12.46 6.23
CA GLY A 123 22.75 12.90 7.50
C GLY A 123 21.31 12.44 7.76
N TYR A 124 20.50 12.22 6.72
CA TYR A 124 19.07 11.97 6.90
C TYR A 124 18.79 10.65 7.66
N PRO A 125 17.99 10.61 8.74
CA PRO A 125 17.86 9.42 9.59
C PRO A 125 17.34 8.18 8.86
N LEU A 126 17.97 7.02 9.07
CA LEU A 126 17.60 5.76 8.42
C LEU A 126 16.17 5.29 8.76
N ASP A 127 15.68 5.60 9.95
CA ASP A 127 14.31 5.28 10.39
C ASP A 127 13.23 6.16 9.73
N ARG A 128 13.63 7.16 8.93
CA ARG A 128 12.75 7.98 8.11
C ARG A 128 12.94 7.73 6.61
N ARG A 129 13.70 6.71 6.23
CA ARG A 129 13.94 6.31 4.83
C ARG A 129 13.07 5.13 4.44
N ARG A 130 12.83 5.03 3.13
CA ARG A 130 12.20 3.87 2.51
C ARG A 130 13.26 2.99 1.85
N GLY A 131 13.05 1.67 1.85
CA GLY A 131 13.94 0.72 1.20
C GLY A 131 13.37 -0.68 1.16
N ILE A 132 14.16 -1.64 0.70
CA ILE A 132 13.80 -3.06 0.72
C ILE A 132 14.91 -3.91 1.35
N LEU A 133 14.50 -4.98 2.01
CA LEU A 133 15.37 -5.99 2.58
C LEU A 133 14.88 -7.38 2.15
N SER A 134 15.79 -8.27 1.79
CA SER A 134 15.44 -9.66 1.44
C SER A 134 14.67 -10.32 2.59
N HIS A 135 13.51 -10.91 2.29
CA HIS A 135 12.71 -11.61 3.28
C HIS A 135 13.49 -12.82 3.87
N ALA A 136 14.34 -13.48 3.10
CA ALA A 136 15.21 -14.55 3.61
C ALA A 136 16.11 -14.06 4.75
N LEU A 137 16.73 -12.88 4.62
CA LEU A 137 17.56 -12.30 5.68
C LEU A 137 16.76 -11.94 6.92
N VAL A 138 15.54 -11.41 6.73
CA VAL A 138 14.61 -11.11 7.83
C VAL A 138 14.24 -12.39 8.57
N ARG A 139 13.81 -13.42 7.84
CA ARG A 139 13.38 -14.73 8.37
C ARG A 139 14.47 -15.39 9.23
N GLU A 140 15.72 -15.32 8.80
CA GLU A 140 16.87 -15.89 9.52
C GLU A 140 17.31 -15.05 10.72
N SER A 141 17.02 -13.74 10.71
CA SER A 141 17.51 -12.82 11.74
C SER A 141 16.46 -12.50 12.82
N LEU A 142 15.16 -12.51 12.47
CA LEU A 142 14.04 -12.12 13.35
C LEU A 142 13.19 -13.36 13.69
N PRO A 143 13.54 -14.13 14.73
CA PRO A 143 12.85 -15.39 15.04
C PRO A 143 11.40 -15.22 15.54
N GLY A 144 11.03 -14.01 15.98
CA GLY A 144 9.67 -13.71 16.46
C GLY A 144 8.71 -13.24 15.38
N LEU A 145 9.17 -13.08 14.13
CA LEU A 145 8.29 -12.70 13.02
C LEU A 145 7.41 -13.88 12.61
N TYR A 146 6.15 -13.63 12.31
CA TYR A 146 5.23 -14.64 11.79
C TYR A 146 5.80 -15.28 10.51
N ARG A 147 5.63 -16.61 10.41
CA ARG A 147 6.15 -17.42 9.32
C ARG A 147 5.05 -18.30 8.76
N ILE A 148 4.57 -17.92 7.57
CA ILE A 148 3.56 -18.68 6.84
C ILE A 148 3.99 -20.12 6.57
N ASP A 149 5.27 -20.35 6.26
CA ASP A 149 5.79 -21.70 5.98
C ASP A 149 5.72 -22.62 7.22
N ARG A 150 5.87 -22.05 8.41
CA ARG A 150 5.74 -22.80 9.68
C ARG A 150 4.29 -23.05 10.05
N ASP A 151 3.43 -22.06 9.85
CA ASP A 151 1.99 -22.18 10.12
C ASP A 151 1.36 -23.22 9.18
N LEU A 152 1.64 -23.12 7.87
CA LEU A 152 1.12 -24.03 6.86
C LEU A 152 1.70 -25.45 6.99
N GLY A 153 2.98 -25.57 7.35
CA GLY A 153 3.69 -26.84 7.48
C GLY A 153 4.30 -27.32 6.14
N PRO A 154 5.34 -28.17 6.20
CA PRO A 154 6.16 -28.50 5.03
C PRO A 154 5.39 -29.21 3.91
N GLN A 155 4.51 -30.16 4.26
CA GLN A 155 3.74 -30.93 3.28
C GLN A 155 2.83 -30.04 2.44
N ALA A 156 2.09 -29.14 3.09
CA ALA A 156 1.20 -28.22 2.39
C ALA A 156 1.98 -27.15 1.62
N CYS A 157 3.15 -26.71 2.12
CA CYS A 157 4.05 -25.85 1.34
C CYS A 157 4.50 -26.53 0.04
N GLU A 158 5.01 -27.76 0.13
CA GLU A 158 5.45 -28.54 -1.03
C GLU A 158 4.33 -28.78 -2.04
N ALA A 159 3.14 -29.16 -1.55
CA ALA A 159 1.96 -29.36 -2.39
C ALA A 159 1.59 -28.08 -3.15
N PHE A 160 1.55 -26.93 -2.47
CA PHE A 160 1.25 -25.66 -3.11
C PHE A 160 2.32 -25.28 -4.15
N ILE A 161 3.61 -25.38 -3.78
CA ILE A 161 4.71 -25.05 -4.68
C ILE A 161 4.64 -25.91 -5.95
N ALA A 162 4.35 -27.21 -5.82
CA ALA A 162 4.20 -28.11 -6.97
C ALA A 162 3.04 -27.70 -7.90
N LEU A 163 1.93 -27.18 -7.37
CA LEU A 163 0.85 -26.64 -8.21
C LEU A 163 1.32 -25.44 -9.03
N VAL A 164 2.06 -24.51 -8.42
CA VAL A 164 2.62 -23.36 -9.13
C VAL A 164 3.61 -23.82 -10.21
N GLU A 165 4.56 -24.68 -9.85
CA GLU A 165 5.65 -25.10 -10.73
C GLU A 165 5.19 -26.02 -11.89
N SER A 166 4.11 -26.78 -11.70
CA SER A 166 3.49 -27.56 -12.78
C SER A 166 2.67 -26.72 -13.77
N GLY A 167 2.52 -25.41 -13.50
CA GLY A 167 1.67 -24.50 -14.25
C GLY A 167 0.18 -24.80 -14.09
N TYR A 168 -0.24 -25.36 -12.95
CA TYR A 168 -1.63 -25.72 -12.68
C TYR A 168 -2.58 -24.54 -12.94
N PHE A 169 -2.24 -23.37 -12.41
CA PHE A 169 -3.06 -22.15 -12.50
C PHE A 169 -3.10 -21.50 -13.89
N HIS A 170 -2.27 -21.94 -14.84
CA HIS A 170 -2.24 -21.43 -16.22
C HIS A 170 -3.10 -22.25 -17.19
N ARG A 171 -3.79 -23.29 -16.69
CA ARG A 171 -4.61 -24.16 -17.53
C ARG A 171 -6.08 -23.92 -17.21
N ASP A 172 -6.84 -23.49 -18.21
CA ASP A 172 -8.28 -23.21 -18.08
C ASP A 172 -9.05 -24.35 -17.39
N VAL A 173 -8.78 -25.59 -17.75
CA VAL A 173 -9.45 -26.78 -17.17
C VAL A 173 -9.31 -26.89 -15.64
N ASN A 174 -8.28 -26.26 -15.07
CA ASN A 174 -7.98 -26.32 -13.64
C ASN A 174 -8.59 -25.17 -12.84
N VAL A 175 -9.10 -24.12 -13.50
CA VAL A 175 -9.59 -22.90 -12.82
C VAL A 175 -10.95 -22.42 -13.34
N ILE A 176 -11.39 -22.92 -14.49
CA ILE A 176 -12.65 -22.56 -15.14
C ILE A 176 -13.63 -23.73 -15.11
N VAL A 177 -14.84 -23.47 -14.64
CA VAL A 177 -15.99 -24.37 -14.72
C VAL A 177 -16.97 -23.89 -15.81
N PRO A 178 -17.47 -24.78 -16.69
CA PRO A 178 -18.38 -24.38 -17.75
C PRO A 178 -19.81 -24.08 -17.27
N ALA A 179 -20.24 -24.71 -16.18
CA ALA A 179 -21.51 -24.45 -15.51
C ALA A 179 -21.31 -24.48 -14.00
N LEU A 180 -22.03 -23.62 -13.28
CA LEU A 180 -21.98 -23.51 -11.83
C LEU A 180 -23.35 -23.11 -11.31
N SER A 181 -23.88 -23.83 -10.31
CA SER A 181 -25.05 -23.41 -9.54
C SER A 181 -24.64 -22.77 -8.20
N ALA A 182 -25.59 -22.18 -7.48
CA ALA A 182 -25.33 -21.72 -6.11
C ALA A 182 -24.95 -22.88 -5.18
N GLY A 183 -25.55 -24.05 -5.35
CA GLY A 183 -25.22 -25.27 -4.61
C GLY A 183 -23.79 -25.73 -4.85
N ASP A 184 -23.33 -25.67 -6.11
CA ASP A 184 -21.94 -25.94 -6.43
C ASP A 184 -21.02 -24.95 -5.71
N TYR A 185 -21.30 -23.63 -5.78
CA TYR A 185 -20.52 -22.62 -5.06
C TYR A 185 -20.50 -22.88 -3.55
N PHE A 186 -21.65 -23.19 -2.94
CA PHE A 186 -21.72 -23.50 -1.52
C PHE A 186 -20.94 -24.77 -1.15
N ARG A 187 -20.79 -25.73 -2.07
CA ARG A 187 -19.89 -26.87 -1.88
C ARG A 187 -18.42 -26.45 -1.78
N TYR A 188 -17.96 -25.50 -2.59
CA TYR A 188 -16.63 -24.92 -2.42
C TYR A 188 -16.48 -24.23 -1.07
N CYS A 189 -17.47 -23.43 -0.67
CA CYS A 189 -17.49 -22.78 0.64
C CYS A 189 -17.37 -23.80 1.78
N LYS A 190 -18.11 -24.91 1.73
CA LYS A 190 -18.01 -25.98 2.75
C LYS A 190 -16.59 -26.51 2.90
N LEU A 191 -15.95 -26.87 1.78
CA LEU A 191 -14.57 -27.37 1.78
C LEU A 191 -13.61 -26.33 2.36
N ALA A 192 -13.76 -25.07 1.97
CA ALA A 192 -12.97 -23.97 2.50
C ALA A 192 -13.15 -23.77 4.01
N TYR A 193 -14.39 -23.78 4.52
CA TYR A 193 -14.64 -23.61 5.95
C TYR A 193 -14.05 -24.72 6.81
N ILE A 194 -14.17 -25.97 6.37
CA ILE A 194 -13.64 -27.12 7.10
C ILE A 194 -12.11 -27.08 7.13
N ALA A 195 -11.47 -26.82 5.99
CA ALA A 195 -10.01 -26.82 5.87
C ALA A 195 -9.36 -25.56 6.44
N GLY A 196 -10.06 -24.42 6.40
CA GLY A 196 -9.58 -23.12 6.84
C GLY A 196 -9.99 -22.76 8.26
N LYS A 197 -10.47 -23.69 9.09
CA LYS A 197 -10.82 -23.39 10.48
C LYS A 197 -9.56 -23.02 11.29
N GLY A 198 -9.65 -21.92 12.03
CA GLY A 198 -8.63 -21.54 13.00
C GLY A 198 -8.61 -22.47 14.23
N PRO A 199 -7.56 -22.43 15.07
CA PRO A 199 -7.48 -23.24 16.28
C PRO A 199 -8.66 -23.06 17.24
N ASP A 200 -9.21 -21.84 17.29
CA ASP A 200 -10.32 -21.45 18.18
C ASP A 200 -11.69 -21.44 17.48
N GLU A 201 -11.75 -21.90 16.23
CA GLU A 201 -12.98 -21.86 15.43
C GLU A 201 -13.67 -23.23 15.40
N GLU A 202 -14.89 -23.27 15.92
CA GLU A 202 -15.76 -24.44 15.84
C GLU A 202 -16.53 -24.46 14.52
N VAL A 203 -16.27 -25.48 13.70
CA VAL A 203 -16.99 -25.75 12.46
C VAL A 203 -17.71 -27.08 12.60
N ASP A 204 -19.05 -27.04 12.56
CA ASP A 204 -19.89 -28.23 12.51
C ASP A 204 -19.92 -28.78 11.07
N GLU A 205 -19.15 -29.84 10.83
CA GLU A 205 -19.00 -30.46 9.51
C GLU A 205 -20.30 -31.07 8.96
N SER A 206 -21.32 -31.27 9.81
CA SER A 206 -22.63 -31.76 9.39
C SER A 206 -23.47 -30.71 8.66
N MET A 207 -23.17 -29.41 8.86
CA MET A 207 -23.86 -28.32 8.16
C MET A 207 -23.69 -28.42 6.63
N SER A 208 -24.74 -28.07 5.89
CA SER A 208 -24.66 -27.87 4.45
C SER A 208 -23.75 -26.68 4.12
N GLY A 209 -23.24 -26.62 2.89
CA GLY A 209 -22.41 -25.49 2.45
C GLY A 209 -23.14 -24.15 2.53
N ARG A 210 -24.44 -24.14 2.23
CA ARG A 210 -25.28 -22.94 2.31
C ARG A 210 -25.47 -22.46 3.74
N GLU A 211 -25.62 -23.38 4.68
CA GLU A 211 -25.69 -23.04 6.11
C GLU A 211 -24.36 -22.52 6.63
N MET A 212 -23.24 -23.13 6.23
CA MET A 212 -21.90 -22.64 6.58
C MET A 212 -21.66 -21.24 6.01
N TYR A 213 -21.99 -21.01 4.74
CA TYR A 213 -21.89 -19.69 4.12
C TYR A 213 -22.74 -18.66 4.87
N ARG A 214 -23.99 -18.97 5.19
CA ARG A 214 -24.86 -18.08 5.98
C ARG A 214 -24.26 -17.74 7.36
N ARG A 215 -23.57 -18.71 7.99
CA ARG A 215 -22.99 -18.54 9.33
C ARG A 215 -21.69 -17.74 9.32
N PHE A 216 -20.78 -18.03 8.38
CA PHE A 216 -19.39 -17.57 8.45
C PHE A 216 -19.05 -16.43 7.46
N ALA A 217 -19.77 -16.33 6.34
CA ALA A 217 -19.54 -15.25 5.37
C ALA A 217 -19.90 -13.88 5.94
N ASP A 218 -19.49 -12.81 5.26
CA ASP A 218 -19.77 -11.42 5.64
C ASP A 218 -21.26 -11.14 5.89
N GLY A 219 -22.14 -11.80 5.14
CA GLY A 219 -23.59 -11.69 5.30
C GLY A 219 -24.22 -10.66 4.37
N ARG A 220 -23.46 -9.76 3.73
CA ARG A 220 -23.93 -8.93 2.61
C ARG A 220 -23.92 -9.72 1.31
N HIS A 221 -24.74 -10.76 1.23
CA HIS A 221 -24.72 -11.77 0.16
C HIS A 221 -25.40 -11.35 -1.16
N GLU A 222 -25.94 -10.13 -1.26
CA GLU A 222 -26.54 -9.58 -2.49
C GLU A 222 -27.58 -10.50 -3.17
N GLY A 223 -28.40 -11.18 -2.37
CA GLY A 223 -29.41 -12.12 -2.86
C GLY A 223 -28.91 -13.50 -3.26
N LEU A 224 -27.61 -13.82 -3.09
CA LEU A 224 -27.06 -15.17 -3.37
C LEU A 224 -27.75 -16.28 -2.58
N LEU A 225 -28.16 -16.00 -1.35
CA LEU A 225 -28.92 -16.94 -0.52
C LEU A 225 -30.39 -17.09 -0.94
N ASP A 226 -30.88 -16.29 -1.89
CA ASP A 226 -32.28 -16.21 -2.29
C ASP A 226 -32.57 -16.74 -3.69
N ILE A 227 -31.54 -17.22 -4.41
CA ILE A 227 -31.68 -17.89 -5.71
C ILE A 227 -31.84 -19.40 -5.54
N ASP A 228 -32.34 -20.07 -6.58
CA ASP A 228 -32.43 -21.52 -6.65
C ASP A 228 -31.02 -22.13 -6.63
N GLU A 229 -30.82 -23.06 -5.70
CA GLU A 229 -29.53 -23.67 -5.41
C GLU A 229 -29.07 -24.59 -6.54
N ASP A 230 -30.00 -25.24 -7.23
CA ASP A 230 -29.70 -26.23 -8.26
C ASP A 230 -29.71 -25.61 -9.68
N SER A 231 -30.13 -24.35 -9.80
CA SER A 231 -30.25 -23.66 -11.11
C SER A 231 -28.95 -23.00 -11.53
N THR A 232 -28.26 -23.61 -12.50
CA THR A 232 -27.10 -23.00 -13.16
C THR A 232 -27.45 -21.73 -13.93
N GLY A 233 -28.68 -21.64 -14.46
CA GLY A 233 -29.20 -20.45 -15.15
C GLY A 233 -29.38 -19.26 -14.21
N GLU A 234 -30.02 -19.48 -13.05
CA GLU A 234 -30.20 -18.40 -12.06
C GLU A 234 -28.86 -17.90 -11.51
N PHE A 235 -27.92 -18.81 -11.24
CA PHE A 235 -26.58 -18.42 -10.80
C PHE A 235 -25.86 -17.59 -11.87
N GLY A 236 -25.93 -18.02 -13.15
CA GLY A 236 -25.36 -17.28 -14.27
C GLY A 236 -25.97 -15.88 -14.43
N ASP A 237 -27.29 -15.75 -14.35
CA ASP A 237 -27.97 -14.46 -14.40
C ASP A 237 -27.65 -13.58 -13.19
N TRP A 238 -27.43 -14.18 -12.01
CA TRP A 238 -27.03 -13.46 -10.81
C TRP A 238 -25.60 -12.91 -10.94
N ILE A 239 -24.65 -13.70 -11.45
CA ILE A 239 -23.28 -13.26 -11.76
C ILE A 239 -23.29 -12.12 -12.77
N ASP A 240 -24.12 -12.22 -13.81
CA ASP A 240 -24.20 -11.24 -14.89
C ASP A 240 -25.00 -9.97 -14.51
N GLY A 241 -25.53 -9.88 -13.28
CA GLY A 241 -26.31 -8.72 -12.85
C GLY A 241 -27.76 -8.66 -13.37
N LYS A 242 -28.27 -9.74 -13.96
CA LYS A 242 -29.58 -9.81 -14.61
C LYS A 242 -30.68 -10.34 -13.67
N HIS A 243 -30.31 -11.10 -12.66
CA HIS A 243 -31.27 -11.75 -11.76
C HIS A 243 -31.96 -10.73 -10.82
N PRO A 244 -33.30 -10.79 -10.60
CA PRO A 244 -34.04 -9.80 -9.80
C PRO A 244 -33.65 -9.77 -8.32
N LYS A 245 -33.03 -10.83 -7.79
CA LYS A 245 -32.51 -10.87 -6.42
C LYS A 245 -31.14 -10.21 -6.27
N ARG A 246 -30.43 -9.98 -7.37
CA ARG A 246 -29.09 -9.39 -7.35
C ARG A 246 -29.18 -7.93 -6.94
N SER A 247 -28.45 -7.56 -5.90
CA SER A 247 -28.24 -6.17 -5.49
C SER A 247 -26.78 -5.74 -5.72
N THR A 248 -26.47 -4.48 -5.40
CA THR A 248 -25.10 -3.93 -5.46
C THR A 248 -24.64 -3.43 -4.08
N GLY A 249 -23.33 -3.38 -3.86
CA GLY A 249 -22.71 -2.83 -2.65
C GLY A 249 -22.50 -3.84 -1.50
N GLY A 250 -22.75 -5.12 -1.72
CA GLY A 250 -22.44 -6.21 -0.79
C GLY A 250 -21.16 -6.95 -1.13
N HIS A 251 -20.80 -7.93 -0.30
CA HIS A 251 -19.57 -8.71 -0.36
C HIS A 251 -19.88 -10.22 -0.40
N PRO A 252 -20.53 -10.72 -1.47
CA PRO A 252 -20.97 -12.12 -1.54
C PRO A 252 -19.82 -13.13 -1.61
N TRP A 253 -18.62 -12.67 -1.93
CA TRP A 253 -17.42 -13.51 -2.04
C TRP A 253 -16.63 -13.59 -0.75
N GLU A 254 -16.89 -12.69 0.22
CA GLU A 254 -16.18 -12.63 1.50
C GLU A 254 -16.63 -13.77 2.40
N ILE A 255 -16.02 -14.95 2.18
CA ILE A 255 -16.35 -16.17 2.92
C ILE A 255 -15.79 -16.14 4.34
N LYS A 256 -14.70 -15.39 4.59
CA LYS A 256 -14.21 -15.12 5.95
C LYS A 256 -14.16 -13.61 6.18
N ARG A 257 -14.90 -13.19 7.20
CA ARG A 257 -14.98 -11.79 7.64
C ARG A 257 -13.60 -11.23 7.98
N GLY A 258 -13.36 -10.00 7.54
CA GLY A 258 -12.17 -9.27 7.92
C GLY A 258 -12.29 -7.77 7.70
N GLY A 259 -11.27 -7.04 8.11
CA GLY A 259 -11.10 -5.68 7.62
C GLY A 259 -10.79 -5.68 6.12
N ASN A 260 -10.68 -4.48 5.54
CA ASN A 260 -10.39 -4.28 4.12
C ASN A 260 -9.10 -4.95 3.59
N THR A 261 -8.27 -5.54 4.45
CA THR A 261 -7.04 -6.23 4.08
C THR A 261 -6.92 -7.62 4.70
N THR A 262 -7.87 -8.08 5.52
CA THR A 262 -7.76 -9.35 6.27
C THR A 262 -8.91 -10.33 5.99
N HIS A 263 -9.83 -9.98 5.11
CA HIS A 263 -10.83 -10.93 4.62
C HIS A 263 -10.20 -11.99 3.72
N ILE A 264 -10.93 -13.10 3.53
CA ILE A 264 -10.64 -14.08 2.49
C ILE A 264 -11.88 -14.15 1.60
N ASP A 265 -11.66 -13.89 0.31
CA ASP A 265 -12.72 -14.04 -0.69
C ASP A 265 -12.56 -15.38 -1.44
N LEU A 266 -13.69 -16.01 -1.73
CA LEU A 266 -13.81 -17.05 -2.75
C LEU A 266 -14.60 -16.44 -3.92
N ALA A 267 -13.89 -15.71 -4.77
CA ALA A 267 -14.48 -14.95 -5.84
C ALA A 267 -14.92 -15.86 -7.00
N VAL A 268 -16.07 -15.54 -7.60
CA VAL A 268 -16.52 -16.13 -8.86
C VAL A 268 -16.75 -15.02 -9.87
N TYR A 269 -16.20 -15.17 -11.07
CA TYR A 269 -16.35 -14.19 -12.14
C TYR A 269 -16.29 -14.83 -13.53
N ARG A 270 -16.78 -14.10 -14.54
CA ARG A 270 -16.60 -14.48 -15.96
C ARG A 270 -15.14 -14.26 -16.34
N PRO A 271 -14.44 -15.26 -16.92
CA PRO A 271 -13.07 -15.02 -17.34
C PRO A 271 -13.01 -13.92 -18.43
N PRO A 272 -11.94 -13.11 -18.50
CA PRO A 272 -11.87 -11.98 -19.40
C PRO A 272 -12.10 -12.38 -20.87
N GLY A 273 -13.00 -11.66 -21.55
CA GLY A 273 -13.29 -11.88 -22.97
C GLY A 273 -14.13 -13.13 -23.29
N ARG A 274 -14.64 -13.84 -22.28
CA ARG A 274 -15.46 -15.05 -22.47
C ARG A 274 -16.63 -15.12 -21.49
N ALA A 275 -17.74 -15.71 -21.95
CA ALA A 275 -18.98 -15.84 -21.17
C ALA A 275 -19.43 -17.31 -20.99
N ASP A 276 -18.64 -18.26 -21.50
CA ASP A 276 -18.93 -19.70 -21.55
C ASP A 276 -18.46 -20.47 -20.30
N GLY A 277 -18.14 -19.76 -19.22
CA GLY A 277 -17.74 -20.39 -17.97
C GLY A 277 -17.55 -19.39 -16.83
N PHE A 278 -17.04 -19.89 -15.73
CA PHE A 278 -16.78 -19.16 -14.50
C PHE A 278 -15.39 -19.51 -13.98
N CYS A 279 -14.61 -18.49 -13.62
CA CYS A 279 -13.40 -18.66 -12.84
C CYS A 279 -13.74 -18.62 -11.36
N ILE A 280 -13.15 -19.51 -10.57
CA ILE A 280 -13.27 -19.54 -9.11
C ILE A 280 -11.88 -19.31 -8.53
N GLU A 281 -11.73 -18.34 -7.64
CA GLU A 281 -10.43 -17.90 -7.17
C GLU A 281 -10.46 -17.52 -5.69
N LEU A 282 -9.49 -18.02 -4.92
CA LEU A 282 -9.24 -17.56 -3.56
C LEU A 282 -8.41 -16.27 -3.56
N ILE A 283 -8.85 -15.26 -2.81
CA ILE A 283 -8.15 -13.99 -2.66
C ILE A 283 -7.89 -13.75 -1.17
N ALA A 284 -6.61 -13.71 -0.79
CA ALA A 284 -6.19 -13.52 0.59
C ALA A 284 -4.94 -12.62 0.66
N PRO A 285 -5.11 -11.29 0.73
CA PRO A 285 -3.97 -10.36 0.64
C PRO A 285 -3.09 -10.37 1.90
N ALA A 286 -3.69 -10.54 3.10
CA ALA A 286 -2.95 -10.51 4.36
C ALA A 286 -2.06 -11.75 4.59
N ILE A 287 -0.81 -11.53 5.01
CA ILE A 287 0.11 -12.61 5.37
C ILE A 287 -0.46 -13.54 6.43
N GLY A 288 -1.10 -12.99 7.46
CA GLY A 288 -1.65 -13.75 8.59
C GLY A 288 -2.88 -14.60 8.25
N ARG A 289 -3.43 -14.46 7.04
CA ARG A 289 -4.58 -15.23 6.55
C ARG A 289 -4.21 -16.13 5.36
N LEU A 290 -2.99 -16.01 4.85
CA LEU A 290 -2.57 -16.70 3.64
C LEU A 290 -2.35 -18.20 3.88
N ALA A 291 -1.86 -18.60 5.06
CA ALA A 291 -1.78 -20.03 5.42
C ALA A 291 -3.17 -20.69 5.36
N GLU A 292 -4.18 -20.02 5.90
CA GLU A 292 -5.56 -20.47 5.87
C GLU A 292 -6.10 -20.58 4.44
N ALA A 293 -5.89 -19.56 3.60
CA ALA A 293 -6.31 -19.60 2.20
C ALA A 293 -5.62 -20.73 1.41
N VAL A 294 -4.34 -21.00 1.68
CA VAL A 294 -3.64 -22.13 1.03
C VAL A 294 -4.22 -23.48 1.49
N ARG A 295 -4.57 -23.65 2.77
CA ARG A 295 -5.27 -24.87 3.22
C ARG A 295 -6.62 -25.06 2.52
N MET A 296 -7.40 -23.98 2.39
CA MET A 296 -8.67 -23.98 1.67
C MET A 296 -8.48 -24.44 0.22
N LEU A 297 -7.50 -23.85 -0.48
CA LEU A 297 -7.16 -24.19 -1.86
C LEU A 297 -6.83 -25.68 -2.01
N LEU A 298 -5.92 -26.18 -1.17
CA LEU A 298 -5.45 -27.55 -1.26
C LEU A 298 -6.59 -28.56 -1.01
N ALA A 299 -7.46 -28.30 -0.04
CA ALA A 299 -8.62 -29.15 0.23
C ALA A 299 -9.62 -29.18 -0.93
N ILE A 300 -9.86 -28.04 -1.58
CA ILE A 300 -10.71 -27.97 -2.79
C ILE A 300 -10.06 -28.73 -3.94
N HIS A 301 -8.75 -28.54 -4.15
CA HIS A 301 -7.98 -29.23 -5.18
C HIS A 301 -7.96 -30.76 -4.98
N GLU A 302 -7.86 -31.25 -3.73
CA GLU A 302 -7.93 -32.68 -3.40
C GLU A 302 -9.26 -33.33 -3.81
N GLN A 303 -10.35 -32.55 -3.83
CA GLN A 303 -11.65 -32.98 -4.33
C GLN A 303 -11.78 -32.88 -5.86
N LYS A 304 -10.69 -32.58 -6.56
CA LYS A 304 -10.59 -32.45 -8.03
C LYS A 304 -11.50 -31.36 -8.60
N LEU A 305 -11.69 -30.29 -7.83
CA LEU A 305 -12.49 -29.14 -8.25
C LEU A 305 -11.62 -28.05 -8.84
N PRO A 306 -12.03 -27.41 -9.96
CA PRO A 306 -11.31 -26.27 -10.51
C PRO A 306 -11.27 -25.11 -9.50
N ILE A 307 -10.06 -24.61 -9.22
CA ILE A 307 -9.85 -23.54 -8.24
C ILE A 307 -8.53 -22.82 -8.51
N GLY A 308 -8.57 -21.49 -8.51
CA GLY A 308 -7.40 -20.62 -8.55
C GLY A 308 -7.09 -20.00 -7.19
N ILE A 309 -5.94 -19.32 -7.12
CA ILE A 309 -5.60 -18.39 -6.05
C ILE A 309 -5.00 -17.13 -6.70
N ALA A 310 -5.33 -15.95 -6.18
CA ALA A 310 -4.81 -14.70 -6.68
C ALA A 310 -3.28 -14.61 -6.49
N ASP A 311 -2.58 -14.27 -7.58
CA ASP A 311 -1.12 -14.14 -7.65
C ASP A 311 -0.38 -15.37 -7.06
N PRO A 312 -0.51 -16.56 -7.69
CA PRO A 312 0.09 -17.79 -7.17
C PRO A 312 1.61 -17.71 -7.05
N ASP A 313 2.27 -16.96 -7.94
CA ASP A 313 3.70 -16.71 -7.89
C ASP A 313 4.12 -15.87 -6.68
N ALA A 314 3.32 -14.86 -6.28
CA ALA A 314 3.56 -14.12 -5.04
C ALA A 314 3.47 -15.02 -3.82
N VAL A 315 2.44 -15.87 -3.75
CA VAL A 315 2.27 -16.82 -2.64
C VAL A 315 3.48 -17.75 -2.56
N ARG A 316 3.91 -18.32 -3.69
CA ARG A 316 5.12 -19.17 -3.77
C ARG A 316 6.36 -18.42 -3.27
N LYS A 317 6.59 -17.18 -3.73
CA LYS A 317 7.75 -16.38 -3.30
C LYS A 317 7.75 -16.17 -1.79
N ARG A 318 6.60 -15.84 -1.19
CA ARG A 318 6.46 -15.62 0.26
C ARG A 318 6.70 -16.89 1.07
N LEU A 319 6.20 -18.05 0.61
CA LEU A 319 6.49 -19.35 1.22
C LEU A 319 8.00 -19.61 1.24
N LEU A 320 8.67 -19.35 0.12
CA LEU A 320 10.11 -19.56 -0.07
C LEU A 320 11.01 -18.42 0.47
N ALA A 321 10.45 -17.32 0.97
CA ALA A 321 11.16 -16.08 1.29
C ALA A 321 12.04 -15.54 0.12
N GLN A 322 11.54 -15.70 -1.11
CA GLN A 322 12.13 -15.16 -2.34
C GLN A 322 11.62 -13.75 -2.67
N ASP A 323 10.72 -13.22 -1.85
CA ASP A 323 10.22 -11.86 -1.87
C ASP A 323 11.09 -10.90 -1.03
N ASN A 324 10.70 -9.63 -1.01
CA ASN A 324 11.31 -8.59 -0.20
C ASN A 324 10.33 -8.08 0.85
N ILE A 325 10.88 -7.65 1.99
CA ILE A 325 10.17 -6.83 2.97
C ILE A 325 10.47 -5.36 2.69
N GLY A 326 9.43 -4.54 2.59
CA GLY A 326 9.58 -3.10 2.51
C GLY A 326 9.92 -2.50 3.88
N ILE A 327 10.97 -1.69 3.93
CA ILE A 327 11.28 -0.85 5.08
C ILE A 327 10.62 0.50 4.82
N VAL A 328 9.71 0.90 5.70
CA VAL A 328 8.98 2.18 5.58
C VAL A 328 9.34 3.14 6.73
N PRO A 329 9.30 4.47 6.48
CA PRO A 329 9.52 5.49 7.49
C PRO A 329 8.65 5.29 8.73
N ARG A 330 9.18 5.64 9.91
CA ARG A 330 8.52 5.47 11.21
C ARG A 330 7.16 6.17 11.34
N GLN A 331 6.93 7.22 10.56
CA GLN A 331 5.71 8.01 10.57
C GLN A 331 4.63 7.50 9.62
N GLU A 332 4.97 6.59 8.70
CA GLU A 332 4.00 6.01 7.77
C GLU A 332 3.19 4.91 8.46
N SER A 333 1.93 4.73 8.06
CA SER A 333 1.16 3.59 8.52
C SER A 333 1.64 2.32 7.81
N LEU A 334 1.80 1.22 8.55
CA LEU A 334 2.03 -0.10 7.94
C LEU A 334 0.79 -0.58 7.16
N HIS A 335 -0.39 -0.01 7.43
CA HIS A 335 -1.61 -0.40 6.74
C HIS A 335 -1.52 -0.06 5.25
N ARG A 336 -1.50 -1.09 4.40
CA ARG A 336 -1.43 -1.01 2.92
C ARG A 336 -0.15 -0.39 2.37
N ALA A 337 0.85 -0.05 3.19
CA ALA A 337 2.10 0.55 2.73
C ALA A 337 2.88 -0.32 1.72
N ALA A 338 2.66 -1.65 1.71
CA ALA A 338 3.22 -2.52 0.67
C ALA A 338 2.75 -2.13 -0.75
N HIS A 339 1.54 -1.55 -0.90
CA HIS A 339 1.00 -1.15 -2.21
C HIS A 339 1.72 0.04 -2.83
N ASP A 340 2.47 0.82 -2.03
CA ASP A 340 3.23 1.97 -2.51
C ASP A 340 4.57 1.56 -3.15
N PHE A 341 4.94 0.28 -3.08
CA PHE A 341 6.11 -0.26 -3.75
C PHE A 341 5.76 -0.73 -5.16
N ASP A 342 6.67 -0.52 -6.12
CA ASP A 342 6.55 -1.11 -7.46
C ASP A 342 6.44 -2.64 -7.33
N LYS A 343 5.42 -3.24 -7.96
CA LYS A 343 5.17 -4.69 -7.97
C LYS A 343 6.41 -5.50 -8.36
N LYS A 344 7.28 -4.97 -9.23
CA LYS A 344 8.53 -5.60 -9.66
C LYS A 344 9.52 -5.80 -8.51
N ARG A 345 9.41 -5.01 -7.43
CA ARG A 345 10.24 -5.16 -6.23
C ARG A 345 9.80 -6.34 -5.36
N GLY A 346 8.66 -6.97 -5.65
CA GLY A 346 8.18 -8.15 -4.92
C GLY A 346 8.01 -7.88 -3.43
N VAL A 347 7.42 -6.75 -3.07
CA VAL A 347 7.13 -6.36 -1.69
C VAL A 347 5.68 -6.65 -1.38
N TYR A 348 5.44 -7.56 -0.44
CA TYR A 348 4.09 -7.95 -0.02
C TYR A 348 3.81 -7.62 1.45
N ASP A 349 4.87 -7.44 2.24
CA ASP A 349 4.82 -7.08 3.64
C ASP A 349 5.82 -5.95 3.92
N VAL A 350 5.51 -5.14 4.92
CA VAL A 350 6.30 -3.97 5.30
C VAL A 350 6.54 -3.95 6.81
N MET A 351 7.63 -3.30 7.22
CA MET A 351 7.93 -3.02 8.62
C MET A 351 8.66 -1.70 8.75
N HIS A 352 8.71 -1.15 9.95
CA HIS A 352 9.57 -0.02 10.25
C HIS A 352 11.01 -0.48 10.41
N TYR A 353 11.96 0.42 10.10
CA TYR A 353 13.37 0.16 10.40
C TYR A 353 13.61 -0.13 11.90
N ALA A 354 12.76 0.44 12.77
CA ALA A 354 12.79 0.19 14.21
C ALA A 354 12.57 -1.28 14.58
N ASP A 355 11.74 -2.00 13.82
CA ASP A 355 11.32 -3.38 14.08
C ASP A 355 12.45 -4.39 13.89
N LEU A 356 13.52 -4.00 13.18
CA LEU A 356 14.75 -4.77 13.12
C LEU A 356 15.43 -4.91 14.50
N GLY A 357 15.08 -4.05 15.47
CA GLY A 357 15.50 -4.15 16.87
C GLY A 357 17.02 -4.25 17.03
N ARG A 358 17.46 -5.26 17.79
CA ARG A 358 18.89 -5.53 18.03
C ARG A 358 19.68 -5.95 16.78
N TYR A 359 18.98 -6.31 15.69
CA TYR A 359 19.61 -6.82 14.46
C TYR A 359 19.89 -5.73 13.42
N LYS A 360 19.50 -4.46 13.68
CA LYS A 360 19.76 -3.31 12.80
C LYS A 360 21.17 -3.31 12.24
N ARG A 361 22.20 -3.29 13.11
CA ARG A 361 23.61 -3.24 12.69
C ARG A 361 24.00 -4.35 11.70
N ARG A 362 23.42 -5.55 11.82
CA ARG A 362 23.70 -6.68 10.93
C ARG A 362 22.95 -6.56 9.60
N LEU A 363 21.73 -6.04 9.62
CA LEU A 363 20.84 -6.03 8.45
C LEU A 363 20.95 -4.75 7.61
N THR A 364 21.29 -3.60 8.21
CA THR A 364 21.39 -2.31 7.51
C THR A 364 22.26 -2.34 6.25
N PRO A 365 23.43 -3.01 6.22
CA PRO A 365 24.25 -3.08 5.01
C PRO A 365 23.57 -3.80 3.84
N PHE A 366 22.53 -4.60 4.09
CA PHE A 366 21.78 -5.36 3.10
C PHE A 366 20.46 -4.69 2.69
N ILE A 367 20.14 -3.53 3.26
CA ILE A 367 18.96 -2.76 2.86
C ILE A 367 19.32 -1.97 1.59
N ALA A 368 18.56 -2.21 0.53
CA ALA A 368 18.60 -1.36 -0.65
C ALA A 368 17.66 -0.17 -0.43
N TRP A 369 18.24 0.95 0.02
CA TRP A 369 17.51 2.18 0.27
C TRP A 369 17.07 2.85 -1.03
N ASP A 370 15.86 3.41 -1.01
CA ASP A 370 15.39 4.27 -2.09
C ASP A 370 16.24 5.56 -2.14
N PRO A 371 16.48 6.12 -3.33
CA PRO A 371 17.22 7.36 -3.43
C PRO A 371 16.47 8.48 -2.71
N LEU A 372 17.21 9.30 -1.98
CA LEU A 372 16.66 10.52 -1.41
C LEU A 372 16.50 11.58 -2.50
N PRO A 373 15.47 12.44 -2.41
CA PRO A 373 15.28 13.53 -3.35
C PRO A 373 16.50 14.47 -3.35
N LEU A 374 16.93 14.85 -4.55
CA LEU A 374 18.05 15.75 -4.76
C LEU A 374 17.53 17.13 -5.15
N LEU A 375 18.04 18.16 -4.50
CA LEU A 375 17.72 19.53 -4.86
C LEU A 375 18.78 20.08 -5.81
N VAL A 376 18.42 20.32 -7.06
CA VAL A 376 19.35 20.72 -8.14
C VAL A 376 18.94 22.09 -8.68
N PRO A 377 19.85 23.09 -8.75
CA PRO A 377 19.55 24.36 -9.41
C PRO A 377 19.25 24.18 -10.90
N LYS A 378 18.36 25.01 -11.47
CA LYS A 378 18.13 25.02 -12.92
C LYS A 378 19.40 25.51 -13.67
N PRO A 379 19.68 25.00 -14.89
CA PRO A 379 20.91 25.32 -15.64
C PRO A 379 21.15 26.81 -15.88
N ASP A 380 20.07 27.59 -15.99
CA ASP A 380 20.12 29.01 -16.36
C ASP A 380 20.11 29.96 -15.15
N TRP A 381 20.26 29.44 -13.92
CA TRP A 381 20.17 30.28 -12.73
C TRP A 381 21.44 31.10 -12.48
N SER A 382 21.50 32.30 -13.07
CA SER A 382 22.57 33.28 -12.88
C SER A 382 22.36 34.21 -11.67
N GLY A 383 21.91 33.72 -10.50
CA GLY A 383 21.73 34.54 -9.29
C GLY A 383 20.77 35.75 -9.42
N PRO A 384 20.49 36.49 -8.33
CA PRO A 384 19.56 37.63 -8.40
C PRO A 384 20.09 38.67 -9.39
N SER A 385 19.32 38.87 -10.46
CA SER A 385 19.55 39.89 -11.47
C SER A 385 19.66 41.27 -10.80
N VAL A 386 20.81 41.91 -10.94
CA VAL A 386 20.99 43.35 -10.71
C VAL A 386 20.29 44.08 -11.86
N ALA A 387 18.97 44.05 -11.88
CA ALA A 387 18.14 44.77 -12.84
C ALA A 387 16.88 45.34 -12.18
N VAL A 388 17.03 45.93 -11.00
CA VAL A 388 16.09 46.94 -10.48
C VAL A 388 16.89 48.09 -9.89
N ARG A 389 17.58 48.82 -10.76
CA ARG A 389 17.97 50.23 -10.54
C ARG A 389 17.77 50.97 -11.85
N ARG A 390 16.53 51.33 -12.15
CA ARG A 390 16.14 52.52 -12.95
C ARG A 390 14.63 52.50 -13.20
N SER A 391 13.90 53.04 -12.23
CA SER A 391 12.63 53.75 -12.46
C SER A 391 12.21 54.47 -11.18
N LEU A 392 13.07 55.38 -10.72
CA LEU A 392 12.71 56.53 -9.90
C LEU A 392 13.59 57.68 -10.39
N SER A 393 13.06 58.42 -11.35
CA SER A 393 13.42 59.79 -11.71
C SER A 393 12.12 60.52 -11.93
#